data_AF-A0A4Y2VRH7-F1
#
_entry.id   AF-A0A4Y2VRH7-F1
#
_cell.length_a   1.000
_cell.length_b   1.000
_cell.length_c   1.000
_cell.angle_alpha   90.00
_cell.angle_beta   90.00
_cell.angle_gamma   90.00
#
_symmetry.space_group_name_H-M   'P 1'
#
loop_
_entity.id
_entity.type
_entity.pdbx_description
1 polymer ?
#
loop_
_entity_poly.entity_id
_entity_poly.type
_entity_poly.pdbx_seq_one_letter_code
_entity_poly.pdbx_strand_id
1 'polypeptide(L)'
;MARAVWSLQGESHSSPNLIKIFEYAFCLPGTSALVERVFSLMNNAWTDGRGLMKESTVKGLMTCKINIGLACEDFYNTIDNKKDFLKKVLANEMYM
;
A
#
# COMPACT_ATOMS: atom_id res chain seq x y z
N MET A 1 1.51 -4.77 9.37
CA MET A 1 0.45 -5.42 10.17
C MET A 1 0.60 -6.93 10.24
N ALA A 2 0.76 -7.66 9.12
CA ALA A 2 0.94 -9.12 9.14
C ALA A 2 1.99 -9.58 10.18
N ARG A 3 3.18 -8.96 10.21
CA ARG A 3 4.24 -9.27 11.19
C ARG A 3 3.81 -9.16 12.67
N ALA A 4 2.91 -8.23 13.01
CA ALA A 4 2.42 -8.05 14.38
C ALA A 4 1.42 -9.16 14.79
N VAL A 5 0.64 -9.66 13.83
CA VAL A 5 -0.29 -10.78 14.04
C VAL A 5 0.51 -12.07 14.30
N TRP A 6 1.53 -12.34 13.48
CA TRP A 6 2.40 -13.51 13.66
C TRP A 6 3.16 -13.50 15.00
N SER A 7 3.53 -12.32 15.52
CA SER A 7 4.20 -12.21 16.82
C SER A 7 3.27 -12.41 18.04
N LEU A 8 1.95 -12.35 17.84
CA LEU A 8 0.96 -12.63 18.89
C LEU A 8 0.52 -14.11 18.91
N GLN A 9 1.03 -14.93 17.98
CA GLN A 9 0.75 -16.37 17.88
C GLN A 9 1.54 -17.22 18.90
N GLY A 10 2.09 -16.60 19.95
CA GLY A 10 2.70 -17.30 21.08
C GLY A 10 1.61 -17.82 22.02
N GLU A 11 1.45 -19.14 22.06
CA GLU A 11 0.67 -19.91 23.04
C GLU A 11 -0.77 -19.43 23.31
N SER A 12 -1.70 -19.71 22.40
CA SER A 12 -3.12 -19.72 22.73
C SER A 12 -3.89 -20.68 21.84
N HIS A 13 -4.83 -21.42 22.44
CA HIS A 13 -5.78 -22.28 21.75
C HIS A 13 -6.31 -21.60 20.48
N SER A 14 -6.05 -22.22 19.32
CA SER A 14 -6.40 -21.69 18.00
C SER A 14 -7.91 -21.46 17.89
N SER A 15 -8.35 -20.23 18.18
CA SER A 15 -9.72 -19.77 17.98
C SER A 15 -9.78 -18.94 16.69
N PRO A 16 -10.16 -19.55 15.55
CA PRO A 16 -10.10 -18.89 14.24
C PRO A 16 -11.01 -17.65 14.15
N ASN A 17 -12.04 -17.57 14.99
CA ASN A 17 -12.92 -16.39 15.05
C ASN A 17 -12.25 -15.20 15.74
N LEU A 18 -11.39 -15.44 16.73
CA LEU A 18 -10.65 -14.40 17.43
C LEU A 18 -9.58 -13.77 16.54
N ILE A 19 -8.91 -14.59 15.72
CA ILE A 19 -7.93 -14.12 14.73
C ILE A 19 -8.59 -13.15 13.74
N LYS A 20 -9.78 -13.49 13.21
CA LYS A 20 -10.53 -12.60 12.30
C LYS A 20 -10.87 -11.25 12.93
N ILE A 21 -11.22 -11.23 14.21
CA ILE A 21 -11.52 -9.99 14.95
C ILE A 21 -10.27 -9.12 15.07
N PHE A 22 -9.12 -9.72 15.42
CA PHE A 22 -7.86 -8.99 15.49
C PHE A 22 -7.42 -8.48 14.12
N GLU A 23 -7.49 -9.29 13.07
CA GLU A 23 -7.20 -8.85 11.70
C GLU A 23 -8.04 -7.62 11.32
N TYR A 24 -9.34 -7.66 11.59
CA TYR A 24 -10.23 -6.52 11.33
C TYR A 24 -9.86 -5.29 12.17
N ALA A 25 -9.66 -5.46 13.48
CA ALA A 25 -9.32 -4.37 14.38
C ALA A 25 -7.99 -3.69 14.01
N PHE A 26 -6.99 -4.48 13.58
CA PHE A 26 -5.71 -3.94 13.13
C PHE A 26 -5.80 -3.31 11.74
N CYS A 27 -6.68 -3.76 10.84
CA CYS A 27 -6.87 -3.13 9.53
C CYS A 27 -7.44 -1.72 9.63
N LEU A 28 -8.12 -1.38 10.73
CA LEU A 28 -8.62 -0.03 10.96
C LEU A 28 -7.49 0.87 11.48
N PRO A 29 -7.12 1.94 10.75
CA PRO A 29 -6.15 2.89 11.27
C PRO A 29 -6.75 3.59 12.49
N GLY A 30 -6.05 3.58 13.63
CA GLY A 30 -6.50 4.25 14.85
C GLY A 30 -6.54 5.78 14.76
N THR A 31 -6.12 6.37 13.64
CA THR A 31 -6.04 7.82 13.41
C THR A 31 -6.38 8.18 11.96
N SER A 32 -6.98 9.35 11.74
CA SER A 32 -7.20 9.93 10.39
C SER A 32 -5.91 10.38 9.70
N ALA A 33 -4.78 10.46 10.42
CA ALA A 33 -3.51 10.98 9.92
C ALA A 33 -3.02 10.32 8.62
N LEU A 34 -3.26 9.01 8.44
CA LEU A 34 -2.94 8.30 7.20
C LEU A 34 -3.75 8.83 6.02
N VAL A 35 -5.05 9.03 6.22
CA VAL A 35 -5.97 9.57 5.21
C VAL A 35 -5.60 11.01 4.88
N GLU A 36 -5.35 11.84 5.89
CA GLU A 36 -4.90 13.23 5.72
C GLU A 36 -3.57 13.31 4.95
N ARG A 37 -2.64 12.38 5.20
CA ARG A 37 -1.39 12.27 4.46
C ARG A 37 -1.63 11.94 2.99
N VAL A 38 -2.58 11.03 2.68
CA VAL A 38 -2.98 10.74 1.29
C VAL A 38 -3.53 12.01 0.63
N PHE A 39 -4.45 12.73 1.29
CA PHE A 39 -5.03 13.95 0.75
C PHE A 39 -4.00 15.06 0.50
N SER A 40 -3.10 15.29 1.44
CA SER A 40 -2.02 16.27 1.27
C SER A 40 -1.12 15.94 0.07
N LEU A 41 -0.73 14.66 -0.05
CA LEU A 41 0.08 14.20 -1.17
C LEU A 41 -0.65 14.30 -2.52
N MET A 42 -1.95 14.00 -2.55
CA MET A 42 -2.79 14.15 -3.75
C MET A 42 -2.88 15.62 -4.16
N ASN A 43 -3.20 16.51 -3.23
CA ASN A 43 -3.32 17.94 -3.51
C ASN A 43 -2.01 18.56 -3.99
N ASN A 44 -0.86 18.08 -3.48
CA ASN A 44 0.45 18.50 -3.97
C ASN A 44 0.76 18.01 -5.38
N ALA A 45 0.27 16.82 -5.77
CA ALA A 45 0.46 16.26 -7.10
C ALA A 45 -0.56 16.79 -8.12
N TRP A 46 -1.75 17.17 -7.66
CA TRP A 46 -2.87 17.67 -8.45
C TRP A 46 -2.93 19.20 -8.40
N THR A 47 -2.07 19.85 -9.19
CA THR A 47 -2.05 21.32 -9.31
C THR A 47 -2.59 21.76 -10.68
N ASP A 48 -3.47 22.77 -10.71
CA ASP A 48 -4.15 23.26 -11.93
C ASP A 48 -3.21 23.69 -13.08
N GLY A 49 -1.95 24.03 -12.77
CA GLY A 49 -0.96 24.48 -13.76
C GLY A 49 -0.27 23.38 -14.56
N ARG A 50 -0.46 22.09 -14.22
CA ARG A 50 0.10 20.94 -14.95
C ARG A 50 -1.07 20.07 -15.37
N GLY A 51 -1.34 20.01 -16.68
CA GLY A 51 -2.50 19.33 -17.27
C GLY A 51 -3.00 18.16 -16.41
N LEU A 52 -4.21 18.31 -15.88
CA LEU A 52 -4.83 17.43 -14.90
C LEU A 52 -4.52 15.97 -15.23
N MET A 53 -3.78 15.30 -14.35
CA MET A 53 -3.51 13.88 -14.51
C MET A 53 -4.85 13.13 -14.54
N LYS A 54 -4.93 12.00 -15.25
CA LYS A 54 -6.13 11.17 -15.16
C LYS A 54 -6.24 10.61 -13.74
N GLU A 55 -7.46 10.45 -13.25
CA GLU A 55 -7.73 9.89 -11.92
C GLU A 55 -7.00 8.55 -11.71
N SER A 56 -7.00 7.68 -12.74
CA SER A 56 -6.30 6.40 -12.72
C SER A 56 -4.79 6.55 -12.49
N THR A 57 -4.17 7.56 -13.09
CA THR A 57 -2.74 7.87 -12.93
C THR A 57 -2.44 8.34 -11.51
N VAL A 58 -3.27 9.22 -10.96
CA VAL A 58 -3.12 9.68 -9.57
C VAL A 58 -3.28 8.53 -8.59
N LYS A 59 -4.31 7.71 -8.78
CA LYS A 59 -4.56 6.53 -7.94
C LYS A 59 -3.37 5.57 -7.93
N GLY A 60 -2.78 5.31 -9.11
CA GLY A 60 -1.57 4.51 -9.23
C GLY A 60 -0.36 5.14 -8.53
N LEU A 61 -0.11 6.42 -8.75
CA LEU A 61 0.99 7.17 -8.14
C LEU A 61 0.90 7.16 -6.60
N MET A 62 -0.29 7.45 -6.07
CA MET A 62 -0.53 7.48 -4.63
C MET A 62 -0.37 6.11 -4.00
N THR A 63 -0.90 5.07 -4.64
CA THR A 63 -0.77 3.68 -4.18
C THR A 63 0.69 3.27 -4.09
N CYS A 64 1.51 3.64 -5.09
CA CYS A 64 2.95 3.40 -5.05
C CYS A 64 3.61 4.19 -3.90
N LYS A 65 3.37 5.50 -3.82
CA LYS A 65 4.03 6.38 -2.85
C LYS A 65 3.69 6.07 -1.38
N ILE A 66 2.48 5.58 -1.11
CA ILE A 66 2.02 5.27 0.24
C ILE A 66 2.48 3.88 0.68
N ASN A 67 2.39 2.89 -0.22
CA ASN A 67 2.71 1.50 0.13
C ASN A 67 4.19 1.17 -0.01
N ILE A 68 4.91 1.94 -0.83
CA ILE A 68 6.32 1.71 -1.11
C ILE A 68 7.11 2.83 -0.45
N GLY A 69 7.67 2.53 0.73
CA GLY A 69 8.47 3.45 1.52
C GLY A 69 9.87 3.72 0.96
N LEU A 70 10.05 3.66 -0.36
CA LEU A 70 11.32 3.89 -1.05
C LEU A 70 11.33 5.28 -1.71
N ALA A 71 12.51 5.85 -1.87
CA ALA A 71 12.68 7.00 -2.75
C ALA A 71 12.37 6.61 -4.21
N CYS A 72 12.00 7.58 -5.05
CA CYS A 72 11.62 7.30 -6.44
C CYS A 72 12.73 6.59 -7.24
N GLU A 73 13.99 6.94 -6.98
CA GLU A 73 15.16 6.33 -7.62
C GLU A 73 15.32 4.87 -7.19
N ASP A 74 15.32 4.62 -5.88
CA ASP A 74 15.38 3.26 -5.34
C ASP A 74 14.19 2.41 -5.79
N PHE A 75 13.01 3.00 -5.88
CA PHE A 75 11.83 2.33 -6.41
C PHE A 75 12.01 1.93 -7.86
N TYR A 76 12.47 2.85 -8.72
CA TYR A 76 12.73 2.58 -10.13
C TYR A 76 13.73 1.44 -10.26
N ASN A 77 14.88 1.54 -9.59
CA ASN A 77 15.91 0.51 -9.60
C ASN A 77 15.38 -0.84 -9.08
N THR A 78 14.55 -0.84 -8.03
CA THR A 78 13.97 -2.06 -7.46
C THR A 78 13.00 -2.74 -8.42
N ILE A 79 12.20 -1.96 -9.16
CA ILE A 79 11.21 -2.49 -10.09
C ILE A 79 11.84 -2.94 -11.41
N ASP A 80 12.79 -2.17 -11.93
CA ASP A 80 13.50 -2.49 -13.19
C ASP A 80 14.24 -3.83 -13.08
N ASN A 81 14.82 -4.10 -11.89
CA ASN A 81 15.47 -5.37 -11.59
C ASN A 81 14.50 -6.54 -11.38
N LYS A 82 13.19 -6.29 -11.18
CA LYS A 82 12.16 -7.32 -10.94
C LYS A 82 11.34 -7.60 -12.21
N LYS A 83 12.00 -8.16 -13.22
CA LYS A 83 11.37 -8.47 -14.53
C LYS A 83 10.15 -9.39 -14.42
N ASP A 84 10.14 -10.35 -13.51
CA ASP A 84 9.01 -11.28 -13.34
C ASP A 84 7.78 -10.58 -12.72
N PHE A 85 8.02 -9.61 -11.84
CA PHE A 85 6.94 -8.76 -11.31
C PHE A 85 6.32 -7.93 -12.43
N LEU A 86 7.15 -7.29 -13.27
CA LEU A 86 6.69 -6.50 -14.41
C LEU A 86 5.85 -7.33 -15.40
N LYS A 87 6.24 -8.58 -15.67
CA LYS A 87 5.46 -9.50 -16.51
C LYS A 87 4.07 -9.79 -15.92
N LYS A 88 3.98 -10.05 -14.61
CA LYS A 88 2.70 -10.30 -13.92
C LYS A 88 1.78 -9.08 -13.93
N VAL A 89 2.34 -7.88 -13.69
CA VAL A 89 1.61 -6.61 -13.78
C VAL A 89 1.05 -6.44 -15.19
N LEU A 90 1.87 -6.68 -16.22
CA LEU A 90 1.46 -6.55 -17.62
C LEU A 90 0.39 -7.57 -18.03
N ALA A 91 0.41 -8.76 -17.41
CA ALA A 91 -0.59 -9.81 -17.58
C ALA A 91 -1.88 -9.61 -16.75
N ASN A 92 -1.98 -8.54 -15.94
CA ASN A 92 -3.06 -8.32 -14.96
C ASN A 92 -3.27 -9.51 -14.00
N GLU A 93 -2.21 -10.27 -13.70
CA GLU A 93 -2.27 -11.35 -12.72
C GLU A 93 -2.20 -10.81 -11.29
N MET A 94 -2.73 -11.53 -10.30
CA MET A 94 -2.55 -11.14 -8.89
C MET A 94 -1.05 -11.20 -8.53
N TYR A 95 -0.49 -10.05 -8.18
CA TYR A 95 0.86 -9.92 -7.65
C TYR A 95 0.76 -9.54 -6.16
N MET A 96 0.86 -10.53 -5.29
CA MET A 96 0.99 -10.36 -3.84
C MET A 96 2.15 -11.22 -3.33
#